data_AF-A0A2D5BSL6-F1
#
_entry.id   AF-A0A2D5BSL6-F1
#
_cell.length_a   1.000
_cell.length_b   1.000
_cell.length_c   1.000
_cell.angle_alpha   90.00
_cell.angle_beta   90.00
_cell.angle_gamma   90.00
#
_symmetry.space_group_name_H-M   'P 1'
#
loop_
_entity.id
_entity.type
_entity.pdbx_description
1 polymer ?
#
loop_
_entity_poly.entity_id
_entity_poly.type
_entity_poly.pdbx_seq_one_letter_code
_entity_poly.pdbx_strand_id
1 'polypeptide(L)'
;MYRLLMAMSCVLVSGGLTAQIATLPLKNGAEKEIYRTMVRRLESTRVSVAWEDVGLGETIRRMGRSLRFNMVLGKALRDREEEPVTLQLKDVSAMTVVRLLKQQFDIEFQHRHGVMVVTTTEDAMQRAMVLRIYGIRLITYTPPDFPAPGILGLRPGPPPEPPVEGEAREPRFDPDFVVDLVRSTTGGEKVWEVEGASISHHNGKLLVRHAPHIQARVRRILDRLR
;
A
#
# COMPACT_ATOMS: atom_id res chain seq x y z
N MET A 1 25.81 66.90 35.24
CA MET A 1 26.00 65.66 36.02
C MET A 1 25.68 64.47 35.12
N TYR A 2 26.69 63.61 34.89
CA TYR A 2 26.72 62.18 34.48
C TYR A 2 25.65 61.60 33.53
N ARG A 3 25.99 61.13 32.32
CA ARG A 3 26.53 59.78 31.97
C ARG A 3 25.61 58.61 32.40
N LEU A 4 25.02 57.89 31.45
CA LEU A 4 25.36 56.47 31.15
C LEU A 4 24.58 55.89 29.95
N LEU A 5 25.34 55.40 28.97
CA LEU A 5 25.05 54.24 28.15
C LEU A 5 25.18 52.98 29.04
N MET A 6 24.25 52.02 28.97
CA MET A 6 24.46 50.55 29.15
C MET A 6 23.09 49.85 29.28
N ALA A 7 22.68 49.01 28.33
CA ALA A 7 23.02 47.59 28.23
C ALA A 7 22.28 46.69 29.27
N MET A 8 21.17 46.08 28.83
CA MET A 8 20.71 44.75 29.25
C MET A 8 20.03 44.16 28.00
N SER A 9 20.70 43.37 27.17
CA SER A 9 20.82 41.92 27.33
C SER A 9 19.56 41.28 27.91
N CYS A 10 18.63 40.88 27.04
CA CYS A 10 17.68 39.82 27.35
C CYS A 10 17.78 38.74 26.26
N VAL A 11 18.79 37.90 26.47
CA VAL A 11 18.88 36.46 26.20
C VAL A 11 17.87 35.88 25.20
N LEU A 12 18.44 35.38 24.09
CA LEU A 12 17.93 34.29 23.26
C LEU A 12 17.40 33.14 24.12
N VAL A 13 16.09 32.88 24.05
CA VAL A 13 15.57 31.53 24.27
C VAL A 13 15.25 30.95 22.90
N SER A 14 16.23 30.23 22.38
CA SER A 14 16.08 29.22 21.34
C SER A 14 15.12 28.14 21.84
N GLY A 15 13.83 28.35 21.65
CA GLY A 15 12.79 27.34 21.80
C GLY A 15 12.23 27.04 20.42
N GLY A 16 12.86 26.11 19.71
CA GLY A 16 12.42 25.68 18.39
C GLY A 16 10.99 25.12 18.44
N LEU A 17 10.02 25.95 18.08
CA LEU A 17 8.72 25.49 17.60
C LEU A 17 8.95 24.91 16.20
N THR A 18 9.53 23.71 16.16
CA THR A 18 9.28 22.81 15.05
C THR A 18 7.79 22.52 15.12
N ALA A 19 7.02 23.19 14.27
CA ALA A 19 5.69 22.78 13.93
C ALA A 19 5.83 21.35 13.38
N GLN A 20 5.70 20.37 14.27
CA GLN A 20 5.39 19.01 13.90
C GLN A 20 4.06 19.12 13.14
N ILE A 21 4.17 19.11 11.81
CA ILE A 21 3.11 18.62 10.95
C ILE A 21 2.98 17.16 11.35
N ALA A 22 2.23 16.94 12.42
CA ALA A 22 1.66 15.66 12.73
C ALA A 22 0.78 15.35 11.52
N THR A 23 1.29 14.49 10.64
CA THR A 23 0.53 13.86 9.58
C THR A 23 -0.53 13.00 10.26
N LEU A 24 -1.61 13.66 10.70
CA LEU A 24 -2.79 13.02 11.25
C LEU A 24 -3.28 12.02 10.19
N PRO A 25 -3.46 10.73 10.52
CA PRO A 25 -4.05 9.77 9.61
C PRO A 25 -5.55 10.08 9.50
N LEU A 26 -5.90 11.10 8.72
CA LEU A 26 -7.29 11.42 8.45
C LEU A 26 -7.89 10.33 7.53
N LYS A 27 -9.00 9.76 8.01
CA LYS A 27 -10.21 9.47 7.21
C LYS A 27 -10.24 8.28 6.23
N ASN A 28 -9.76 7.09 6.59
CA ASN A 28 -10.12 5.90 5.80
C ASN A 28 -11.65 5.62 5.73
N GLY A 29 -12.45 6.06 6.72
CA GLY A 29 -13.90 5.84 6.75
C GLY A 29 -14.71 6.83 5.89
N ALA A 30 -14.51 8.14 6.12
CA ALA A 30 -15.26 9.20 5.44
C ALA A 30 -14.93 9.27 3.94
N GLU A 31 -13.66 9.11 3.57
CA GLU A 31 -13.27 9.09 2.15
C GLU A 31 -13.84 7.89 1.41
N LYS A 32 -13.95 6.74 2.09
CA LYS A 32 -14.56 5.52 1.53
C LYS A 32 -16.06 5.69 1.28
N GLU A 33 -16.75 6.48 2.10
CA GLU A 33 -18.18 6.77 1.90
C GLU A 33 -18.41 7.76 0.76
N ILE A 34 -17.56 8.78 0.67
CA ILE A 34 -17.55 9.72 -0.46
C ILE A 34 -17.27 8.97 -1.77
N TYR A 35 -16.27 8.09 -1.78
CA TYR A 35 -15.94 7.25 -2.92
C TYR A 35 -17.12 6.35 -3.32
N ARG A 36 -17.75 5.65 -2.35
CA ARG A 36 -18.93 4.81 -2.63
C ARG A 36 -20.09 5.61 -3.21
N THR A 37 -20.33 6.80 -2.72
CA THR A 37 -21.37 7.69 -3.24
C THR A 37 -21.07 8.13 -4.67
N MET A 38 -19.81 8.45 -4.98
CA MET A 38 -19.38 8.78 -6.34
C MET A 38 -19.53 7.61 -7.30
N VAL A 39 -19.09 6.41 -6.90
CA VAL A 39 -19.22 5.19 -7.71
C VAL A 39 -20.69 4.92 -8.04
N ARG A 40 -21.58 5.00 -7.04
CA ARG A 40 -23.02 4.85 -7.24
C ARG A 40 -23.59 5.86 -8.24
N ARG A 41 -23.13 7.12 -8.19
CA ARG A 41 -23.54 8.16 -9.16
C ARG A 41 -23.05 7.86 -10.57
N LEU A 42 -21.80 7.38 -10.72
CA LEU A 42 -21.26 6.98 -12.01
C LEU A 42 -21.99 5.76 -12.60
N GLU A 43 -22.47 4.85 -11.76
CA GLU A 43 -23.26 3.69 -12.17
C GLU A 43 -24.70 4.09 -12.55
N SER A 44 -25.32 5.01 -11.81
CA SER A 44 -26.70 5.43 -12.07
C SER A 44 -26.84 6.42 -13.24
N THR A 45 -25.78 7.15 -13.58
CA THR A 45 -25.82 8.18 -14.63
C THR A 45 -25.63 7.54 -15.99
N ARG A 46 -26.62 7.71 -16.87
CA ARG A 46 -26.55 7.27 -18.25
C ARG A 46 -26.07 8.41 -19.14
N VAL A 47 -25.13 8.13 -20.03
CA VAL A 47 -24.49 9.09 -20.93
C VAL A 47 -24.46 8.50 -22.33
N SER A 48 -24.69 9.36 -23.32
CA SER A 48 -24.37 9.05 -24.72
C SER A 48 -23.21 9.92 -25.14
N VAL A 49 -22.13 9.30 -25.63
CA VAL A 49 -20.91 9.99 -26.05
C VAL A 49 -20.58 9.58 -27.48
N ALA A 50 -20.26 10.55 -28.31
CA ALA A 50 -19.74 10.34 -29.65
C ALA A 50 -18.47 11.20 -29.77
N TRP A 51 -17.33 10.55 -29.64
CA TRP A 51 -16.02 11.16 -29.79
C TRP A 51 -15.34 10.55 -31.01
N GLU A 52 -14.85 11.41 -31.87
CA GLU A 52 -14.10 11.06 -33.08
C GLU A 52 -12.81 11.86 -33.03
N ASP A 53 -11.69 11.15 -32.87
CA ASP A 53 -10.35 11.75 -32.87
C ASP A 53 -10.16 12.87 -31.83
N VAL A 54 -10.75 12.72 -30.64
CA VAL A 54 -10.66 13.71 -29.57
C VAL A 54 -9.52 13.35 -28.63
N GLY A 55 -8.57 14.26 -28.41
CA GLY A 55 -7.47 14.05 -27.47
C GLY A 55 -7.93 13.63 -26.07
N LEU A 56 -7.19 12.71 -25.45
CA LEU A 56 -7.50 12.11 -24.15
C LEU A 56 -7.77 13.16 -23.05
N GLY A 57 -6.94 14.20 -22.95
CA GLY A 57 -7.14 15.22 -21.92
C GLY A 57 -8.42 16.03 -22.12
N GLU A 58 -8.79 16.32 -23.36
CA GLU A 58 -10.04 17.01 -23.66
C GLU A 58 -11.25 16.13 -23.42
N THR A 59 -11.16 14.84 -23.76
CA THR A 59 -12.20 13.85 -23.45
C THR A 59 -12.48 13.77 -21.94
N ILE A 60 -11.43 13.72 -21.11
CA ILE A 60 -11.55 13.71 -19.64
C ILE A 60 -12.21 15.01 -19.14
N ARG A 61 -11.81 16.17 -19.67
CA ARG A 61 -12.42 17.47 -19.32
C ARG A 61 -13.89 17.56 -19.73
N ARG A 62 -14.25 17.09 -20.92
CA ARG A 62 -15.64 17.05 -21.42
C ARG A 62 -16.50 16.12 -20.56
N MET A 63 -15.97 14.96 -20.21
CA MET A 63 -16.63 14.01 -19.31
C MET A 63 -16.84 14.61 -17.91
N GLY A 64 -15.83 15.26 -17.34
CA GLY A 64 -15.94 15.94 -16.04
C GLY A 64 -17.02 17.04 -16.03
N ARG A 65 -17.11 17.84 -17.10
CA ARG A 65 -18.16 18.85 -17.29
C ARG A 65 -19.55 18.22 -17.38
N SER A 66 -19.70 17.17 -18.19
CA SER A 66 -20.98 16.47 -18.39
C SER A 66 -21.48 15.83 -17.09
N LEU A 67 -20.59 15.20 -16.33
CA LEU A 67 -20.91 14.51 -15.08
C LEU A 67 -20.91 15.43 -13.85
N ARG A 68 -20.57 16.72 -14.00
CA ARG A 68 -20.38 17.69 -12.91
C ARG A 68 -19.40 17.19 -11.83
N PHE A 69 -18.34 16.51 -12.25
CA PHE A 69 -17.25 16.08 -11.38
C PHE A 69 -15.98 16.85 -11.71
N ASN A 70 -15.25 17.25 -10.67
CA ASN A 70 -13.92 17.81 -10.83
C ASN A 70 -12.96 16.68 -11.21
N MET A 71 -12.56 16.66 -12.47
CA MET A 71 -11.59 15.70 -13.01
C MET A 71 -10.32 16.44 -13.41
N VAL A 72 -9.16 15.92 -13.01
CA VAL A 72 -7.85 16.51 -13.29
C VAL A 72 -6.94 15.46 -13.87
N LEU A 73 -6.21 15.83 -14.92
CA LEU A 73 -5.16 15.00 -15.50
C LEU A 73 -3.90 15.04 -14.62
N GLY A 74 -3.41 13.87 -14.23
CA GLY A 74 -2.15 13.71 -13.52
C GLY A 74 -0.96 14.05 -14.41
N LYS A 75 0.17 14.41 -13.78
CA LYS A 75 1.41 14.76 -14.50
C LYS A 75 1.90 13.64 -15.43
N ALA A 76 1.72 12.38 -15.01
CA ALA A 76 2.15 11.19 -15.77
C ALA A 76 1.42 10.99 -17.11
N LEU A 77 0.30 11.69 -17.34
CA LEU A 77 -0.46 11.61 -18.58
C LEU A 77 -0.34 12.85 -19.47
N ARG A 78 0.49 13.84 -19.09
CA ARG A 78 0.66 15.08 -19.88
C ARG A 78 1.17 14.80 -21.29
N ASP A 79 2.13 13.89 -21.42
CA ASP A 79 2.72 13.54 -22.72
C ASP A 79 1.75 12.72 -23.60
N ARG A 80 0.68 12.19 -22.99
CA ARG A 80 -0.36 11.37 -23.63
C ARG A 80 -1.69 12.14 -23.77
N GLU A 81 -1.69 13.45 -23.53
CA GLU A 81 -2.90 14.27 -23.54
C GLU A 81 -3.55 14.34 -24.94
N GLU A 82 -2.73 14.26 -25.99
CA GLU A 82 -3.14 14.36 -27.40
C GLU A 82 -3.53 13.00 -28.00
N GLU A 83 -3.39 11.89 -27.27
CA GLU A 83 -3.74 10.57 -27.79
C GLU A 83 -5.22 10.55 -28.23
N PRO A 84 -5.51 10.14 -29.48
CA PRO A 84 -6.85 10.26 -30.02
C PRO A 84 -7.79 9.21 -29.42
N VAL A 85 -8.92 9.69 -28.93
CA VAL A 85 -10.00 8.86 -28.41
C VAL A 85 -11.14 8.83 -29.43
N THR A 86 -11.38 7.66 -29.99
CA THR A 86 -12.56 7.40 -30.83
C THR A 86 -13.47 6.41 -30.10
N LEU A 87 -14.64 6.90 -29.70
CA LEU A 87 -15.59 6.13 -28.91
C LEU A 87 -17.02 6.60 -29.19
N GLN A 88 -17.88 5.69 -29.62
CA GLN A 88 -19.30 5.94 -29.83
C GLN A 88 -20.10 5.01 -28.94
N LEU A 89 -20.79 5.58 -27.96
CA LEU A 89 -21.62 4.85 -27.00
C LEU A 89 -22.96 5.56 -26.83
N LYS A 90 -24.04 4.78 -26.84
CA LYS A 90 -25.41 5.28 -26.68
C LYS A 90 -26.01 4.70 -25.41
N ASP A 91 -26.54 5.57 -24.57
CA ASP A 91 -27.27 5.21 -23.35
C ASP A 91 -26.55 4.20 -22.44
N VAL A 92 -25.26 4.44 -22.17
CA VAL A 92 -24.42 3.60 -21.30
C VAL A 92 -24.18 4.26 -19.95
N SER A 93 -23.89 3.46 -18.92
CA SER A 93 -23.48 4.03 -17.63
C SER A 93 -22.16 4.78 -17.76
N ALA A 94 -22.01 5.90 -17.04
CA ALA A 94 -20.74 6.64 -17.00
C ALA A 94 -19.58 5.75 -16.49
N MET A 95 -19.88 4.82 -15.59
CA MET A 95 -18.94 3.79 -15.13
C MET A 95 -18.43 2.92 -16.29
N THR A 96 -19.29 2.54 -17.23
CA THR A 96 -18.89 1.76 -18.41
C THR A 96 -17.91 2.56 -19.27
N VAL A 97 -18.18 3.85 -19.51
CA VAL A 97 -17.28 4.73 -20.27
C VAL A 97 -15.91 4.80 -19.60
N VAL A 98 -15.88 5.02 -18.28
CA VAL A 98 -14.63 5.04 -17.50
C VAL A 98 -13.88 3.71 -17.65
N ARG A 99 -14.56 2.56 -17.50
CA ARG A 99 -13.93 1.24 -17.66
C ARG A 99 -13.31 1.03 -19.04
N LEU A 100 -13.99 1.47 -20.10
CA LEU A 100 -13.48 1.38 -21.46
C LEU A 100 -12.24 2.25 -21.65
N LEU A 101 -12.26 3.49 -21.15
CA LEU A 101 -11.09 4.37 -21.19
C LEU A 101 -9.91 3.78 -20.41
N LYS A 102 -10.17 3.19 -19.24
CA LYS A 102 -9.14 2.47 -18.45
C LYS A 102 -8.50 1.34 -19.26
N GLN A 103 -9.31 0.53 -19.94
CA GLN A 103 -8.83 -0.61 -20.72
C GLN A 103 -8.05 -0.19 -21.98
N GLN A 104 -8.49 0.88 -22.65
CA GLN A 104 -7.86 1.34 -23.89
C GLN A 104 -6.53 2.06 -23.64
N PHE A 105 -6.43 2.88 -22.60
CA PHE A 105 -5.29 3.77 -22.37
C PHE A 105 -4.40 3.38 -21.19
N ASP A 106 -4.72 2.29 -20.47
CA ASP A 106 -4.06 1.85 -19.24
C ASP A 106 -3.95 2.97 -18.19
N ILE A 107 -5.11 3.58 -17.91
CA ILE A 107 -5.26 4.67 -16.95
C ILE A 107 -6.06 4.23 -15.72
N GLU A 108 -5.82 4.90 -14.60
CA GLU A 108 -6.51 4.68 -13.34
C GLU A 108 -7.10 5.99 -12.81
N PHE A 109 -8.29 5.90 -12.21
CA PHE A 109 -9.03 7.06 -11.70
C PHE A 109 -8.99 7.01 -10.18
N GLN A 110 -8.20 7.89 -9.57
CA GLN A 110 -8.06 7.99 -8.12
C GLN A 110 -8.87 9.16 -7.56
N HIS A 111 -9.67 8.90 -6.53
CA HIS A 111 -10.30 9.97 -5.77
C HIS A 111 -9.32 10.53 -4.73
N ARG A 112 -9.02 11.83 -4.78
CA ARG A 112 -8.22 12.53 -3.77
C ARG A 112 -8.85 13.88 -3.45
N HIS A 113 -9.10 14.13 -2.17
CA HIS A 113 -9.60 15.41 -1.67
C HIS A 113 -10.85 15.97 -2.41
N GLY A 114 -11.77 15.11 -2.84
CA GLY A 114 -12.99 15.54 -3.55
C GLY A 114 -12.83 15.72 -5.06
N VAL A 115 -11.66 15.41 -5.61
CA VAL A 115 -11.34 15.49 -7.04
C VAL A 115 -10.98 14.11 -7.57
N MET A 116 -11.39 13.78 -8.79
CA MET A 116 -10.94 12.60 -9.51
C MET A 116 -9.67 12.92 -10.29
N VAL A 117 -8.56 12.32 -9.88
CA VAL A 117 -7.27 12.42 -10.56
C VAL A 117 -7.12 11.23 -11.49
N VAL A 118 -6.92 11.49 -12.78
CA VAL A 118 -6.64 10.46 -13.78
C VAL A 118 -5.13 10.34 -13.93
N THR A 119 -4.57 9.15 -13.76
CA THR A 119 -3.13 8.91 -13.91
C THR A 119 -2.88 7.55 -14.56
N THR A 120 -1.63 7.21 -14.88
CA THR A 120 -1.29 5.87 -15.40
C THR A 120 -1.47 4.80 -14.33
N THR A 121 -1.77 3.56 -14.72
CA THR A 121 -1.88 2.44 -13.77
C THR A 121 -0.61 2.28 -12.94
N GLU A 122 0.56 2.46 -13.55
CA GLU A 122 1.86 2.39 -12.88
C GLU A 122 2.04 3.47 -11.80
N ASP A 123 1.87 4.75 -12.13
CA ASP A 123 2.00 5.86 -11.17
C ASP A 123 0.93 5.77 -10.07
N ALA A 124 -0.28 5.30 -10.42
CA ALA A 124 -1.32 5.00 -9.46
C ALA A 124 -0.88 3.94 -8.44
N MET A 125 -0.22 2.87 -8.89
CA MET A 125 0.30 1.80 -8.05
C MET A 125 1.44 2.27 -7.16
N GLN A 126 2.42 3.00 -7.72
CA GLN A 126 3.54 3.56 -6.96
C GLN A 126 3.07 4.47 -5.82
N ARG A 127 2.10 5.37 -6.10
CA ARG A 127 1.55 6.26 -5.07
C ARG A 127 0.66 5.56 -4.05
N ALA A 128 0.14 4.38 -4.37
CA ALA A 128 -0.69 3.58 -3.47
C ALA A 128 0.14 2.62 -2.60
N MET A 129 1.47 2.59 -2.74
CA MET A 129 2.33 1.71 -1.96
C MET A 129 2.22 2.02 -0.47
N VAL A 130 1.98 0.98 0.33
CA VAL A 130 1.90 1.07 1.79
C VAL A 130 2.93 0.16 2.40
N LEU A 131 3.69 0.67 3.37
CA LEU A 131 4.55 -0.14 4.23
C LEU A 131 3.69 -0.81 5.30
N ARG A 132 3.74 -2.13 5.39
CA ARG A 132 3.12 -2.93 6.45
C ARG A 132 4.15 -3.85 7.08
N ILE A 133 4.02 -4.04 8.39
CA ILE A 133 4.88 -4.90 9.17
C ILE A 133 4.04 -6.12 9.58
N TYR A 134 4.54 -7.32 9.28
CA TYR A 134 3.92 -8.58 9.67
C TYR A 134 4.82 -9.32 10.67
N GLY A 135 4.24 -9.89 11.72
CA GLY A 135 4.96 -10.79 12.61
C GLY A 135 5.01 -12.21 12.03
N ILE A 136 6.22 -12.74 11.82
CA ILE A 136 6.47 -14.12 11.36
C ILE A 136 7.00 -15.04 12.46
N ARG A 137 7.22 -14.51 13.68
CA ARG A 137 7.78 -15.25 14.82
C ARG A 137 7.09 -16.56 15.13
N LEU A 138 5.75 -16.61 15.05
CA LEU A 138 5.00 -17.84 15.30
C LEU A 138 5.28 -18.93 14.26
N ILE A 139 5.55 -18.53 13.01
CA ILE A 139 5.83 -19.43 11.89
C ILE A 139 7.26 -19.97 12.01
N THR A 140 8.21 -19.13 12.44
CA THR A 140 9.63 -19.49 12.59
C THR A 140 9.96 -20.10 13.95
N TYR A 141 9.00 -20.18 14.88
CA TYR A 141 9.24 -20.69 16.23
C TYR A 141 9.19 -22.22 16.26
N THR A 142 10.28 -22.83 16.69
CA THR A 142 10.32 -24.24 17.08
C THR A 142 10.23 -24.31 18.61
N PRO A 143 9.21 -24.97 19.20
CA PRO A 143 9.17 -25.20 20.63
C PRO A 143 10.44 -25.94 21.08
N PRO A 144 11.11 -25.52 22.16
CA PRO A 144 12.25 -26.26 22.68
C PRO A 144 11.79 -27.63 23.14
N ASP A 145 12.67 -28.62 23.00
CA ASP A 145 12.43 -29.93 23.57
C ASP A 145 12.55 -29.82 25.10
N PHE A 146 11.49 -30.23 25.80
CA PHE A 146 11.46 -30.23 27.25
C PHE A 146 11.64 -31.68 27.70
N PRO A 147 12.87 -32.14 27.98
CA PRO A 147 13.07 -33.49 28.44
C PRO A 147 12.26 -33.72 29.71
N ALA A 148 11.53 -34.84 29.75
CA ALA A 148 10.70 -35.18 30.88
C ALA A 148 11.58 -35.27 32.16
N PRO A 149 11.15 -34.70 33.29
CA PRO A 149 11.87 -34.82 34.55
C PRO A 149 12.09 -36.30 34.88
N GLY A 150 13.35 -36.72 35.04
CA GLY A 150 13.75 -38.11 35.31
C GLY A 150 13.26 -38.69 36.65
N ILE A 151 12.41 -37.97 37.37
CA ILE A 151 11.81 -38.35 38.65
C ILE A 151 10.61 -39.31 38.52
N LEU A 152 10.10 -39.55 37.30
CA LEU A 152 9.13 -40.62 37.04
C LEU A 152 9.89 -41.91 36.71
N GLY A 153 10.36 -42.60 37.74
CA GLY A 153 11.15 -43.85 37.69
C GLY A 153 10.44 -45.06 37.06
N LEU A 154 10.03 -44.95 35.79
CA LEU A 154 9.31 -45.98 35.03
C LEU A 154 10.21 -46.76 34.05
N ARG A 155 11.52 -46.86 34.29
CA ARG A 155 12.40 -47.77 33.54
C ARG A 155 13.54 -48.35 34.41
N PRO A 156 13.66 -49.69 34.51
CA PRO A 156 14.92 -50.34 34.88
C PRO A 156 15.80 -50.41 33.62
N GLY A 157 16.76 -49.49 33.50
CA GLY A 157 17.71 -49.43 32.39
C GLY A 157 19.04 -48.82 32.84
N PRO A 158 20.12 -48.97 32.05
CA PRO A 158 21.46 -48.52 32.43
C PRO A 158 21.53 -47.01 32.74
N PRO A 159 22.58 -46.56 33.45
CA PRO A 159 22.68 -45.21 34.01
C PRO A 159 22.41 -44.11 32.98
N PRO A 160 21.75 -43.00 33.38
CA PRO A 160 21.43 -41.91 32.46
C PRO A 160 22.70 -41.27 31.92
N GLU A 161 22.79 -41.19 30.60
CA GLU A 161 23.74 -40.33 29.90
C GLU A 161 23.54 -38.87 30.38
N PRO A 162 24.62 -38.06 30.46
CA PRO A 162 24.51 -36.68 30.92
C PRO A 162 23.46 -35.90 30.10
N PRO A 163 22.82 -34.88 30.69
CA PRO A 163 21.81 -34.10 29.99
C PRO A 163 22.47 -33.49 28.75
N VAL A 164 22.08 -33.97 27.58
CA VAL A 164 22.42 -33.30 26.33
C VAL A 164 21.68 -31.98 26.39
N GLU A 165 22.40 -30.86 26.50
CA GLU A 165 21.81 -29.53 26.29
C GLU A 165 21.07 -29.61 24.96
N GLY A 166 19.74 -29.48 25.00
CA GLY A 166 18.89 -29.72 23.84
C GLY A 166 19.46 -28.93 22.66
N GLU A 167 19.97 -29.65 21.66
CA GLU A 167 20.49 -29.03 20.45
C GLU A 167 19.38 -28.11 19.94
N ALA A 168 19.74 -26.84 19.70
CA ALA A 168 18.80 -25.86 19.19
C ALA A 168 18.25 -26.37 17.86
N ARG A 169 17.07 -27.00 17.93
CA ARG A 169 16.44 -27.61 16.77
C ARG A 169 16.26 -26.54 15.71
N GLU A 170 16.71 -26.84 14.49
CA GLU A 170 16.64 -25.89 13.38
C GLU A 170 15.23 -25.29 13.29
N PRO A 171 15.13 -23.98 13.00
CA PRO A 171 13.83 -23.32 12.88
C PRO A 171 12.98 -24.08 11.86
N ARG A 172 11.72 -24.36 12.22
CA ARG A 172 10.78 -25.09 11.35
C ARG A 172 10.69 -24.49 9.94
N PHE A 173 10.87 -23.18 9.85
CA PHE A 173 11.06 -22.44 8.61
C PHE A 173 12.14 -21.37 8.82
N ASP A 174 13.10 -21.30 7.92
CA ASP A 174 14.05 -20.20 7.84
C ASP A 174 13.28 -18.89 7.51
N PRO A 175 13.54 -17.77 8.20
CA PRO A 175 13.01 -16.46 7.82
C PRO A 175 13.19 -16.11 6.34
N ASP A 176 14.31 -16.49 5.71
CA ASP A 176 14.58 -16.24 4.29
C ASP A 176 13.70 -17.12 3.39
N PHE A 177 13.45 -18.36 3.78
CA PHE A 177 12.50 -19.23 3.08
C PHE A 177 11.09 -18.61 3.05
N VAL A 178 10.66 -17.94 4.13
CA VAL A 178 9.38 -17.24 4.16
C VAL A 178 9.36 -16.06 3.18
N VAL A 179 10.47 -15.33 3.03
CA VAL A 179 10.59 -14.24 2.05
C VAL A 179 10.45 -14.78 0.63
N ASP A 180 11.15 -15.87 0.32
CA ASP A 180 11.13 -16.48 -1.02
C ASP A 180 9.77 -17.11 -1.35
N LEU A 181 9.13 -17.74 -0.37
CA LEU A 181 7.77 -18.26 -0.50
C LEU A 181 6.77 -17.12 -0.77
N VAL A 182 6.89 -16.00 -0.08
CA VAL A 182 6.03 -14.83 -0.31
C VAL A 182 6.30 -14.24 -1.70
N ARG A 183 7.55 -14.15 -2.14
CA ARG A 183 7.91 -13.63 -3.48
C ARG A 183 7.33 -14.51 -4.59
N SER A 184 7.58 -15.81 -4.52
CA SER A 184 7.11 -16.79 -5.52
C SER A 184 5.59 -16.84 -5.62
N THR A 185 4.88 -16.87 -4.49
CA THR A 185 3.41 -17.01 -4.46
C THR A 185 2.66 -15.72 -4.85
N THR A 186 3.30 -14.55 -4.70
CA THR A 186 2.63 -13.26 -4.93
C THR A 186 2.52 -12.88 -6.41
N GLY A 187 3.20 -13.59 -7.32
CA GLY A 187 3.17 -13.36 -8.76
C GLY A 187 4.54 -13.32 -9.44
N GLY A 188 5.61 -13.75 -8.75
CA GLY A 188 6.98 -13.78 -9.28
C GLY A 188 7.67 -12.40 -9.31
N GLU A 189 8.85 -12.34 -9.94
CA GLU A 189 9.73 -11.16 -9.97
C GLU A 189 9.06 -9.92 -10.57
N LYS A 190 8.21 -10.08 -11.59
CA LYS A 190 7.50 -8.98 -12.26
C LYS A 190 6.68 -8.08 -11.32
N VAL A 191 6.17 -8.62 -10.21
CA VAL A 191 5.40 -7.85 -9.22
C VAL A 191 6.32 -7.07 -8.28
N TRP A 192 7.54 -7.54 -8.08
CA TRP A 192 8.52 -6.97 -7.15
C TRP A 192 9.56 -6.06 -7.82
N GLU A 193 9.68 -6.10 -9.15
CA GLU A 193 10.53 -5.20 -9.95
C GLU A 193 9.99 -3.76 -10.06
N VAL A 194 8.80 -3.48 -9.50
CA VAL A 194 8.20 -2.14 -9.52
C VAL A 194 8.97 -1.18 -8.60
N GLU A 195 9.28 0.03 -9.09
CA GLU A 195 9.96 1.06 -8.32
C GLU A 195 9.26 1.35 -6.98
N GLY A 196 10.00 1.16 -5.88
CA GLY A 196 9.51 1.40 -4.53
C GLY A 196 8.86 0.20 -3.85
N ALA A 197 8.76 -0.96 -4.51
CA ALA A 197 8.42 -2.22 -3.87
C ALA A 197 9.63 -2.75 -3.07
N SER A 198 9.40 -3.18 -1.84
CA SER A 198 10.45 -3.81 -1.04
C SER A 198 9.90 -4.86 -0.08
N ILE A 199 10.69 -5.90 0.13
CA ILE A 199 10.44 -6.95 1.10
C ILE A 199 11.74 -7.26 1.82
N SER A 200 11.73 -7.09 3.14
CA SER A 200 12.86 -7.43 4.01
C SER A 200 12.37 -8.06 5.29
N HIS A 201 13.21 -8.90 5.90
CA HIS A 201 12.93 -9.50 7.20
C HIS A 201 13.88 -8.90 8.25
N HIS A 202 13.37 -8.61 9.45
CA HIS A 202 14.17 -8.18 10.60
C HIS A 202 13.56 -8.68 11.90
N ASN A 203 14.33 -9.38 12.74
CA ASN A 203 13.95 -9.79 14.11
C ASN A 203 12.61 -10.56 14.21
N GLY A 204 12.34 -11.47 13.27
CA GLY A 204 11.07 -12.21 13.22
C GLY A 204 9.87 -11.37 12.78
N LYS A 205 10.12 -10.24 12.10
CA LYS A 205 9.14 -9.40 11.43
C LYS A 205 9.46 -9.33 9.95
N LEU A 206 8.42 -9.27 9.12
CA LEU A 206 8.50 -9.07 7.69
C LEU A 206 8.01 -7.64 7.37
N LEU A 207 8.88 -6.82 6.82
CA LEU A 207 8.57 -5.48 6.33
C LEU A 207 8.25 -5.60 4.85
N VAL A 208 7.02 -5.25 4.49
CA VAL A 208 6.57 -5.30 3.09
C VAL A 208 6.09 -3.93 2.69
N ARG A 209 6.69 -3.34 1.66
CA ARG A 209 6.21 -2.14 0.98
C ARG A 209 5.68 -2.54 -0.38
N HIS A 210 4.36 -2.45 -0.54
CA HIS A 210 3.69 -2.77 -1.80
C HIS A 210 2.27 -2.18 -1.83
N ALA A 211 1.63 -2.22 -2.99
CA ALA A 211 0.24 -1.85 -3.20
C ALA A 211 -0.74 -2.66 -2.31
N PRO A 212 -1.91 -2.10 -1.96
CA PRO A 212 -2.79 -2.69 -0.95
C PRO A 212 -3.36 -4.06 -1.34
N HIS A 213 -3.55 -4.32 -2.64
CA HIS A 213 -4.05 -5.59 -3.13
C HIS A 213 -3.02 -6.72 -2.97
N ILE A 214 -1.73 -6.42 -3.17
CA ILE A 214 -0.62 -7.35 -2.90
C ILE A 214 -0.47 -7.58 -1.41
N GLN A 215 -0.56 -6.54 -0.59
CA GLN A 215 -0.55 -6.65 0.86
C GLN A 215 -1.65 -7.58 1.40
N ALA A 216 -2.84 -7.54 0.80
CA ALA A 216 -3.93 -8.45 1.15
C ALA A 216 -3.59 -9.91 0.77
N ARG A 217 -2.88 -10.14 -0.34
CA ARG A 217 -2.41 -11.47 -0.74
C ARG A 217 -1.33 -11.98 0.22
N VAL A 218 -0.32 -11.17 0.54
CA VAL A 218 0.73 -11.50 1.53
C VAL A 218 0.10 -11.90 2.86
N ARG A 219 -0.87 -11.12 3.36
CA ARG A 219 -1.58 -11.45 4.61
C ARG A 219 -2.26 -12.81 4.55
N ARG A 220 -3.00 -13.11 3.48
CA ARG A 220 -3.68 -14.41 3.32
C ARG A 220 -2.70 -15.57 3.32
N ILE A 221 -1.49 -15.39 2.78
CA ILE A 221 -0.44 -16.41 2.78
C ILE A 221 0.09 -16.60 4.20
N LEU A 222 0.46 -15.51 4.88
CA LEU A 222 0.96 -15.57 6.24
C LEU A 222 -0.07 -16.15 7.23
N ASP A 223 -1.37 -15.90 7.01
CA ASP A 223 -2.44 -16.47 7.82
C ASP A 223 -2.64 -17.97 7.55
N ARG A 224 -2.24 -18.50 6.39
CA ARG A 224 -2.26 -19.95 6.10
C ARG A 224 -1.07 -20.71 6.68
N LEU A 225 0.02 -20.01 6.96
CA LEU A 225 1.25 -20.58 7.53
C LEU A 225 1.25 -20.61 9.06
N ARG A 226 0.27 -19.95 9.68
CA ARG A 226 0.00 -19.96 11.12
C ARG A 226 -0.89 -21.15 11.47
#